data_AF-A0A930HUF0-F1
#
_entry.id   AF-A0A930HUF0-F1
#
_cell.length_a   1.000
_cell.length_b   1.000
_cell.length_c   1.000
_cell.angle_alpha   90.00
_cell.angle_beta   90.00
_cell.angle_gamma   90.00
#
_symmetry.space_group_name_H-M   'P 1'
#
loop_
_entity.id
_entity.type
_entity.pdbx_description
1 polymer ?
#
loop_
_entity_poly.entity_id
_entity_poly.type
_entity_poly.pdbx_seq_one_letter_code
_entity_poly.pdbx_strand_id
1 'polypeptide(L)'
;MNKPLALPLMALALALLSAPLRAQSAADSLGAGSEARSLFTIPEPQTRQSNITYRSQYFGIGGMRLGHTYLTPLNYGGEVYSYTSEHTRLGYRSLPEQRVARGSLFGYTPRTTDPRWLRHTVLNVDLASTKNPAGNGSIYSLTARYDWGRLRHISDGSWGRLAIGGSVVGLAGGMYSSRNGNNPGTLDMALSVGPSALYSLRFGPARLPLLLKAYAHTDLLGFAFSQEFGETLYELYYFGQPSRRIYLTHPLKAPTGFFLTSVDVPVLDYFTLSVGYRWDYRRTELNHLSAYRHQHSLLIGVTTKILPLEGRRAADDHSTLVPF
;
A
#
# COMPACT_ATOMS: atom_id res chain seq x y z
N MET A 1 -61.96 -12.16 -27.00
CA MET A 1 -62.03 -13.56 -27.45
C MET A 1 -60.88 -14.30 -26.78
N ASN A 2 -61.21 -15.18 -25.82
CA ASN A 2 -60.30 -15.84 -24.88
C ASN A 2 -59.88 -17.24 -25.37
N LYS A 3 -58.74 -17.71 -24.82
CA LYS A 3 -58.26 -19.10 -24.54
C LYS A 3 -56.88 -19.46 -25.19
N PRO A 4 -56.11 -20.45 -24.67
CA PRO A 4 -55.24 -20.30 -23.47
C PRO A 4 -53.88 -21.05 -23.59
N LEU A 5 -52.84 -20.65 -22.84
CA LEU A 5 -51.65 -21.50 -22.64
C LEU A 5 -51.14 -21.38 -21.20
N ALA A 6 -51.70 -22.20 -20.31
CA ALA A 6 -51.18 -22.43 -18.96
C ALA A 6 -51.30 -23.93 -18.66
N LEU A 7 -50.31 -24.72 -19.09
CA LEU A 7 -50.29 -26.16 -18.83
C LEU A 7 -48.92 -26.86 -18.61
N PRO A 8 -47.72 -26.24 -18.60
CA PRO A 8 -46.51 -27.00 -18.28
C PRO A 8 -46.11 -26.98 -16.80
N LEU A 9 -46.61 -26.06 -15.97
CA LEU A 9 -46.10 -25.87 -14.60
C LEU A 9 -46.76 -26.76 -13.53
N MET A 10 -47.97 -27.26 -13.76
CA MET A 10 -48.68 -28.09 -12.78
C MET A 10 -48.22 -29.55 -12.78
N ALA A 11 -47.58 -30.02 -13.86
CA ALA A 11 -47.04 -31.37 -13.96
C ALA A 11 -45.72 -31.56 -13.19
N LEU A 12 -44.94 -30.48 -13.00
CA LEU A 12 -43.66 -30.54 -12.27
C LEU A 12 -43.87 -30.59 -10.75
N ALA A 13 -44.96 -30.02 -10.25
CA ALA A 13 -45.28 -30.01 -8.81
C ALA A 13 -45.75 -31.39 -8.29
N LEU A 14 -46.33 -32.23 -9.15
CA LEU A 14 -46.84 -33.54 -8.76
C LEU A 14 -45.76 -34.65 -8.70
N ALA A 15 -44.61 -34.44 -9.34
CA ALA A 15 -43.50 -35.40 -9.32
C ALA A 15 -42.59 -35.29 -8.07
N LEU A 16 -42.73 -34.22 -7.29
CA LEU A 16 -41.99 -34.03 -6.03
C LEU A 16 -42.70 -34.62 -4.80
N LEU A 17 -43.93 -35.15 -4.95
CA LEU A 17 -44.71 -35.72 -3.84
C LEU A 17 -44.54 -37.24 -3.64
N SER A 18 -43.73 -37.93 -4.45
CA SER A 18 -43.61 -39.40 -4.41
C SER A 18 -42.17 -39.91 -4.17
N ALA A 19 -41.40 -39.23 -3.32
CA ALA A 19 -40.16 -39.81 -2.78
C ALA A 19 -40.47 -40.60 -1.49
N PRO A 20 -40.21 -41.92 -1.44
CA PRO A 20 -40.43 -42.71 -0.23
C PRO A 20 -39.40 -42.31 0.85
N LEU A 21 -39.90 -41.78 1.97
CA LEU A 21 -39.14 -41.53 3.19
C LEU A 21 -38.76 -42.87 3.83
N ARG A 22 -37.49 -43.25 3.72
CA ARG A 22 -36.94 -44.42 4.41
C ARG A 22 -36.80 -44.08 5.89
N ALA A 23 -37.43 -44.88 6.76
CA ALA A 23 -37.35 -44.72 8.20
C ALA A 23 -35.89 -44.88 8.68
N GLN A 24 -35.37 -43.84 9.34
CA GLN A 24 -34.12 -43.91 10.08
C GLN A 24 -34.44 -44.38 11.50
N SER A 25 -33.67 -45.34 12.01
CA SER A 25 -33.93 -46.08 13.25
C SER A 25 -34.00 -45.19 14.49
N ALA A 26 -34.84 -45.59 15.44
CA ALA A 26 -34.94 -45.01 16.77
C ALA A 26 -33.68 -45.28 17.61
N ALA A 27 -32.69 -44.40 17.51
CA ALA A 27 -31.67 -44.20 18.52
C ALA A 27 -31.16 -42.76 18.41
N ASP A 28 -31.08 -42.09 19.56
CA ASP A 28 -30.55 -40.73 19.78
C ASP A 28 -31.46 -39.54 19.49
N SER A 29 -32.71 -39.64 19.94
CA SER A 29 -33.63 -38.49 20.05
C SER A 29 -33.75 -37.96 21.49
N LEU A 30 -32.66 -37.83 22.25
CA LEU A 30 -32.67 -37.15 23.56
C LEU A 30 -31.30 -36.53 23.88
N GLY A 31 -31.21 -35.19 23.79
CA GLY A 31 -30.34 -34.40 24.67
C GLY A 31 -29.17 -33.63 24.05
N ALA A 32 -29.45 -32.60 23.26
CA ALA A 32 -28.69 -31.35 23.33
C ALA A 32 -29.62 -30.21 22.91
N GLY A 33 -29.96 -29.33 23.87
CA GLY A 33 -30.97 -28.31 23.72
C GLY A 33 -30.77 -27.45 22.47
N SER A 34 -31.88 -27.16 21.79
CA SER A 34 -31.95 -26.04 20.85
C SER A 34 -31.74 -24.76 21.66
N GLU A 35 -30.49 -24.32 21.78
CA GLU A 35 -30.16 -22.99 22.32
C GLU A 35 -30.88 -21.95 21.45
N ALA A 36 -31.80 -21.21 22.08
CA ALA A 36 -32.43 -20.05 21.48
C ALA A 36 -31.32 -19.13 20.95
N ARG A 37 -31.30 -18.90 19.63
CA ARG A 37 -30.38 -17.96 18.99
C ARG A 37 -30.78 -16.54 19.40
N SER A 38 -30.29 -16.09 20.54
CA SER A 38 -30.36 -14.70 20.94
C SER A 38 -29.58 -13.88 19.91
N LEU A 39 -30.24 -12.87 19.32
CA LEU A 39 -29.60 -11.84 18.50
C LEU A 39 -28.54 -11.04 19.28
N PHE A 40 -28.51 -11.19 20.61
CA PHE A 40 -27.60 -10.55 21.54
C PHE A 40 -26.61 -11.53 22.19
N THR A 41 -26.47 -12.76 21.70
CA THR A 41 -25.39 -13.65 22.18
C THR A 41 -24.05 -13.05 21.78
N ILE A 42 -23.28 -12.62 22.76
CA ILE A 42 -21.94 -12.09 22.51
C ILE A 42 -21.08 -13.24 21.97
N PRO A 43 -20.55 -13.13 20.73
CA PRO A 43 -19.77 -14.21 20.13
C PRO A 43 -18.52 -14.50 20.97
N GLU A 44 -18.09 -15.76 20.98
CA GLU A 44 -16.80 -16.13 21.58
C GLU A 44 -15.66 -15.27 21.02
N PRO A 45 -14.72 -14.84 21.87
CA PRO A 45 -13.59 -14.02 21.44
C PRO A 45 -12.79 -14.75 20.37
N GLN A 46 -12.73 -14.14 19.19
CA GLN A 46 -12.01 -14.70 18.05
C GLN A 46 -10.51 -14.43 18.19
N THR A 47 -9.68 -15.47 18.06
CA THR A 47 -8.22 -15.35 18.03
C THR A 47 -7.78 -14.70 16.70
N ARG A 48 -7.76 -13.38 16.67
CA ARG A 48 -7.06 -12.62 15.63
C ARG A 48 -5.69 -12.23 16.18
N GLN A 49 -4.63 -12.91 15.75
CA GLN A 49 -3.28 -12.43 16.08
C GLN A 49 -3.03 -11.14 15.31
N SER A 50 -2.69 -10.11 16.05
CA SER A 50 -2.44 -8.80 15.51
C SER A 50 -0.95 -8.51 15.53
N ASN A 51 -0.43 -8.00 14.41
CA ASN A 51 1.01 -7.83 14.23
C ASN A 51 1.41 -6.46 14.77
N ILE A 52 2.48 -6.44 15.56
CA ILE A 52 3.18 -5.21 15.90
C ILE A 52 3.54 -4.48 14.61
N THR A 53 3.15 -3.20 14.53
CA THR A 53 3.41 -2.36 13.37
C THR A 53 4.39 -1.26 13.76
N TYR A 54 5.51 -1.19 13.05
CA TYR A 54 6.43 -0.07 13.13
C TYR A 54 5.97 1.02 12.15
N ARG A 55 5.76 2.23 12.67
CA ARG A 55 5.29 3.38 11.89
C ARG A 55 6.28 4.53 12.07
N SER A 56 6.89 4.94 10.98
CA SER A 56 7.80 6.09 10.93
C SER A 56 7.13 7.19 10.11
N GLN A 57 7.02 8.38 10.66
CA GLN A 57 6.48 9.57 9.98
C GLN A 57 7.59 10.60 9.87
N TYR A 58 7.85 11.09 8.67
CA TYR A 58 8.91 12.03 8.39
C TYR A 58 8.38 13.26 7.69
N PHE A 59 8.93 14.41 8.07
CA PHE A 59 8.90 15.63 7.27
C PHE A 59 10.28 15.83 6.67
N GLY A 60 10.31 16.30 5.43
CA GLY A 60 11.55 16.48 4.70
C GLY A 60 11.58 17.75 3.90
N ILE A 61 12.81 18.23 3.73
CA ILE A 61 13.15 19.38 2.90
C ILE A 61 14.31 18.94 2.01
N GLY A 62 14.25 19.35 0.76
CA GLY A 62 15.17 18.85 -0.25
C GLY A 62 15.27 19.71 -1.48
N GLY A 63 16.06 19.22 -2.43
CA GLY A 63 16.19 19.78 -3.77
C GLY A 63 15.58 18.86 -4.81
N MET A 64 15.02 19.44 -5.86
CA MET A 64 14.52 18.71 -7.01
C MET A 64 15.00 19.34 -8.33
N ARG A 65 15.41 18.47 -9.25
CA ARG A 65 15.58 18.78 -10.67
C ARG A 65 14.46 18.12 -11.47
N LEU A 66 13.85 18.91 -12.34
CA LEU A 66 12.68 18.52 -13.10
C LEU A 66 12.86 18.95 -14.56
N GLY A 67 12.55 18.07 -15.49
CA GLY A 67 12.36 18.43 -16.90
C GLY A 67 11.17 17.68 -17.47
N HIS A 68 10.38 18.36 -18.30
CA HIS A 68 9.21 17.77 -18.92
C HIS A 68 8.93 18.45 -20.25
N THR A 69 9.28 17.79 -21.37
CA THR A 69 9.27 18.41 -22.70
C THR A 69 7.88 18.90 -23.14
N TYR A 70 6.80 18.29 -22.65
CA TYR A 70 5.42 18.78 -22.86
C TYR A 70 5.18 20.20 -22.32
N LEU A 71 5.76 20.51 -21.16
CA LEU A 71 5.63 21.84 -20.54
C LEU A 71 6.66 22.81 -21.10
N THR A 72 7.89 22.36 -21.29
CA THR A 72 9.02 23.22 -21.64
C THR A 72 10.26 22.38 -21.98
N PRO A 73 11.09 22.82 -22.93
CA PRO A 73 12.36 22.15 -23.21
C PRO A 73 13.44 22.43 -22.15
N LEU A 74 13.19 23.36 -21.22
CA LEU A 74 14.18 23.77 -20.21
C LEU A 74 14.14 22.87 -18.98
N ASN A 75 15.28 22.79 -18.30
CA ASN A 75 15.45 22.08 -17.04
C ASN A 75 15.21 23.02 -15.86
N TYR A 76 14.34 22.61 -14.96
CA TYR A 76 13.94 23.38 -13.77
C TYR A 76 14.62 22.80 -12.53
N GLY A 77 14.97 23.67 -11.60
CA GLY A 77 15.58 23.31 -10.33
C GLY A 77 14.98 24.11 -9.18
N GLY A 78 14.87 23.51 -8.01
CA GLY A 78 14.40 24.22 -6.83
C GLY A 78 14.22 23.32 -5.62
N GLU A 79 13.30 23.73 -4.76
CA GLU A 79 13.08 23.12 -3.44
C GLU A 79 11.88 22.19 -3.47
N VAL A 80 11.94 21.16 -2.62
CA VAL A 80 10.84 20.24 -2.37
C VAL A 80 10.62 20.06 -0.87
N TYR A 81 9.35 20.08 -0.50
CA TYR A 81 8.86 19.73 0.83
C TYR A 81 8.15 18.39 0.73
N SER A 82 8.51 17.47 1.61
CA SER A 82 8.05 16.08 1.53
C SER A 82 7.49 15.58 2.84
N TYR A 83 6.38 14.85 2.77
CA TYR A 83 5.86 14.05 3.85
C TYR A 83 5.99 12.57 3.49
N THR A 84 6.66 11.79 4.35
CA THR A 84 6.88 10.36 4.14
C THR A 84 6.32 9.57 5.33
N SER A 85 5.44 8.62 5.08
CA SER A 85 4.91 7.68 6.07
C SER A 85 5.33 6.27 5.70
N GLU A 86 6.16 5.66 6.53
CA GLU A 86 6.70 4.31 6.35
C GLU A 86 6.08 3.35 7.37
N HIS A 87 5.42 2.30 6.91
CA HIS A 87 4.82 1.25 7.74
C HIS A 87 5.48 -0.10 7.46
N THR A 88 5.97 -0.73 8.53
CA THR A 88 6.56 -2.07 8.46
C THR A 88 5.86 -3.00 9.45
N ARG A 89 5.44 -4.17 8.96
CA ARG A 89 4.88 -5.23 9.80
C ARG A 89 5.22 -6.61 9.26
N LEU A 90 5.16 -7.61 10.11
CA LEU A 90 5.25 -9.00 9.69
C LEU A 90 4.06 -9.40 8.80
N GLY A 91 4.25 -10.44 8.00
CA GLY A 91 3.23 -11.03 7.15
C GLY A 91 2.17 -11.79 7.95
N TYR A 92 1.16 -12.26 7.24
CA TYR A 92 0.13 -13.14 7.80
C TYR A 92 0.13 -14.47 7.05
N ARG A 93 -0.01 -15.57 7.79
CA ARG A 93 -0.30 -16.89 7.26
C ARG A 93 -1.73 -17.26 7.64
N SER A 94 -2.53 -17.63 6.65
CA SER A 94 -3.86 -18.19 6.89
C SER A 94 -3.73 -19.57 7.55
N LEU A 95 -4.53 -19.81 8.58
CA LEU A 95 -4.69 -21.13 9.15
C LEU A 95 -5.79 -21.88 8.38
N PRO A 96 -5.66 -23.20 8.20
CA PRO A 96 -6.58 -24.00 7.40
C PRO A 96 -8.00 -24.09 7.98
N GLU A 97 -8.18 -23.79 9.26
CA GLU A 97 -9.47 -23.92 9.97
C GLU A 97 -10.34 -22.68 9.75
N GLN A 98 -11.36 -22.75 8.88
CA GLN A 98 -12.35 -21.68 8.76
C GLN A 98 -13.33 -21.75 9.94
N ARG A 99 -13.33 -20.75 10.82
CA ARG A 99 -14.29 -20.68 11.93
C ARG A 99 -15.46 -19.79 11.52
N VAL A 100 -16.66 -20.36 11.56
CA VAL A 100 -17.91 -19.58 11.58
C VAL A 100 -18.18 -19.24 13.04
N ALA A 101 -17.98 -17.99 13.43
CA ALA A 101 -18.32 -17.59 14.79
C ALA A 101 -19.84 -17.66 14.98
N ARG A 102 -20.28 -18.26 16.10
CA ARG A 102 -21.68 -18.24 16.53
C ARG A 102 -22.15 -16.77 16.58
N GLY A 103 -23.06 -16.38 15.67
CA GLY A 103 -23.58 -15.01 15.55
C GLY A 103 -22.93 -14.14 14.46
N SER A 104 -21.91 -14.61 13.73
CA SER A 104 -21.36 -13.90 12.57
C SER A 104 -22.04 -14.36 11.28
N LEU A 105 -22.54 -13.41 10.48
CA LEU A 105 -23.09 -13.68 9.14
C LEU A 105 -22.02 -14.06 8.11
N PHE A 106 -20.75 -13.85 8.44
CA PHE A 106 -19.62 -14.16 7.57
C PHE A 106 -18.65 -15.11 8.28
N GLY A 107 -18.29 -16.21 7.63
CA GLY A 107 -17.18 -17.06 8.07
C GLY A 107 -15.86 -16.31 7.95
N TYR A 108 -14.94 -16.52 8.89
CA TYR A 108 -13.61 -15.93 8.80
C TYR A 108 -12.53 -17.02 8.86
N THR A 109 -11.41 -16.76 8.20
CA THR A 109 -10.22 -17.61 8.31
C THR A 109 -9.27 -16.96 9.33
N PRO A 110 -8.93 -17.64 10.43
CA PRO A 110 -7.95 -17.16 11.38
C PRO A 110 -6.59 -17.02 10.69
N ARG A 111 -5.86 -15.97 11.06
CA ARG A 111 -4.55 -15.65 10.50
C ARG A 111 -3.55 -15.52 11.65
N THR A 112 -2.39 -16.13 11.48
CA THR A 112 -1.25 -16.02 12.40
C THR A 112 -0.15 -15.18 11.77
N THR A 113 0.74 -14.63 12.58
CA THR A 113 1.92 -13.90 12.11
C THR A 113 2.87 -14.84 11.38
N ASP A 114 3.28 -14.48 10.15
CA ASP A 114 4.33 -15.20 9.43
C ASP A 114 5.66 -14.45 9.58
N PRO A 115 6.65 -14.98 10.32
CA PRO A 115 7.93 -14.32 10.51
C PRO A 115 8.81 -14.32 9.25
N ARG A 116 8.50 -15.15 8.24
CA ARG A 116 9.29 -15.24 7.00
C ARG A 116 9.02 -14.09 6.04
N TRP A 117 7.84 -13.48 6.16
CA TRP A 117 7.39 -12.42 5.28
C TRP A 117 7.25 -11.12 6.03
N LEU A 118 7.57 -10.03 5.34
CA LEU A 118 7.46 -8.67 5.82
C LEU A 118 6.64 -7.87 4.80
N ARG A 119 5.69 -7.10 5.32
CA ARG A 119 4.97 -6.11 4.54
C ARG A 119 5.56 -4.75 4.83
N HIS A 120 6.05 -4.11 3.79
CA HIS A 120 6.60 -2.76 3.83
C HIS A 120 5.70 -1.86 3.00
N THR A 121 5.39 -0.67 3.47
CA THR A 121 4.53 0.27 2.76
C THR A 121 5.03 1.67 2.98
N VAL A 122 5.19 2.43 1.91
CA VAL A 122 5.67 3.82 1.96
C VAL A 122 4.67 4.71 1.25
N LEU A 123 4.20 5.75 1.92
CA LEU A 123 3.45 6.84 1.31
C LEU A 123 4.35 8.07 1.30
N ASN A 124 4.56 8.65 0.13
CA ASN A 124 5.26 9.92 -0.06
C ASN A 124 4.30 10.94 -0.66
N VAL A 125 4.33 12.15 -0.15
CA VAL A 125 3.65 13.32 -0.74
C VAL A 125 4.68 14.42 -0.84
N ASP A 126 4.95 14.87 -2.06
CA ASP A 126 5.97 15.86 -2.38
C ASP A 126 5.32 17.10 -3.00
N LEU A 127 5.62 18.26 -2.43
CA LEU A 127 5.25 19.57 -2.93
C LEU A 127 6.53 20.32 -3.30
N ALA A 128 6.67 20.70 -4.57
CA ALA A 128 7.89 21.35 -5.04
C ALA A 128 7.61 22.66 -5.77
N SER A 129 8.55 23.59 -5.64
CA SER A 129 8.61 24.82 -6.42
C SER A 129 9.96 24.88 -7.11
N THR A 130 9.94 24.85 -8.43
CA THR A 130 11.14 24.82 -9.26
C THR A 130 11.17 26.01 -10.20
N LYS A 131 12.35 26.57 -10.44
CA LYS A 131 12.55 27.73 -11.32
C LYS A 131 13.37 27.33 -12.54
N ASN A 132 13.13 28.02 -13.65
CA ASN A 132 13.94 27.87 -14.85
C ASN A 132 15.33 28.50 -14.64
N PRO A 133 16.30 28.23 -15.53
CA PRO A 133 17.67 28.76 -15.40
C PRO A 133 17.73 30.30 -15.40
N ALA A 134 16.80 30.97 -16.08
CA ALA A 134 16.70 32.42 -16.13
C ALA A 134 15.96 33.05 -14.93
N GLY A 135 15.39 32.24 -14.03
CA GLY A 135 14.67 32.69 -12.83
C GLY A 135 13.32 33.37 -13.05
N ASN A 136 12.81 33.47 -14.28
CA ASN A 136 11.58 34.19 -14.63
C ASN A 136 10.36 33.28 -14.88
N GLY A 137 10.50 31.96 -14.75
CA GLY A 137 9.41 31.00 -14.89
C GLY A 137 9.50 29.92 -13.83
N SER A 138 8.36 29.51 -13.29
CA SER A 138 8.27 28.49 -12.24
C SER A 138 7.40 27.31 -12.67
N ILE A 139 7.77 26.11 -12.21
CA ILE A 139 6.92 24.93 -12.22
C ILE A 139 6.64 24.54 -10.77
N TYR A 140 5.36 24.46 -10.44
CA TYR A 140 4.87 23.92 -9.17
C TYR A 140 4.42 22.48 -9.40
N SER A 141 4.81 21.56 -8.53
CA SER A 141 4.39 20.17 -8.64
C SER A 141 3.88 19.62 -7.32
N LEU A 142 2.83 18.80 -7.40
CA LEU A 142 2.31 18.02 -6.30
C LEU A 142 2.25 16.57 -6.72
N THR A 143 2.99 15.70 -6.05
CA THR A 143 3.05 14.27 -6.39
C THR A 143 2.90 13.39 -5.16
N ALA A 144 2.03 12.41 -5.25
CA ALA A 144 1.85 11.35 -4.28
C ALA A 144 2.37 10.02 -4.85
N ARG A 145 3.12 9.29 -4.04
CA ARG A 145 3.66 7.98 -4.37
C ARG A 145 3.34 6.99 -3.26
N TYR A 146 2.82 5.83 -3.62
CA TYR A 146 2.46 4.78 -2.69
C TYR A 146 3.09 3.45 -3.09
N ASP A 147 4.00 2.98 -2.26
CA ASP A 147 4.76 1.75 -2.46
C ASP A 147 4.15 0.68 -1.56
N TRP A 148 3.73 -0.44 -2.14
CA TRP A 148 3.20 -1.58 -1.42
C TRP A 148 4.07 -2.81 -1.67
N GLY A 149 4.95 -3.10 -0.72
CA GLY A 149 5.96 -4.17 -0.79
C GLY A 149 5.59 -5.42 0.02
N ARG A 150 5.90 -6.58 -0.55
CA ARG A 150 5.91 -7.87 0.13
C ARG A 150 7.30 -8.49 -0.01
N LEU A 151 8.01 -8.52 1.10
CA LEU A 151 9.41 -8.90 1.21
C LEU A 151 9.55 -10.22 1.98
N ARG A 152 10.50 -11.07 1.58
CA ARG A 152 10.84 -12.30 2.29
C ARG A 152 12.18 -12.10 3.00
N HIS A 153 12.27 -12.50 4.27
CA HIS A 153 13.54 -12.54 4.99
C HIS A 153 14.49 -13.55 4.32
N ILE A 154 15.68 -13.08 3.95
CA ILE A 154 16.72 -13.89 3.29
C ILE A 154 17.83 -14.23 4.28
N SER A 155 18.27 -13.23 5.05
CA SER A 155 19.37 -13.40 6.00
C SER A 155 19.06 -12.66 7.30
N ASP A 156 19.30 -13.34 8.41
CA ASP A 156 19.28 -12.79 9.76
C ASP A 156 20.63 -13.11 10.41
N GLY A 157 21.44 -12.09 10.67
CA GLY A 157 22.77 -12.25 11.27
C GLY A 157 23.16 -11.09 12.19
N SER A 158 24.35 -11.19 12.79
CA SER A 158 24.94 -10.10 13.59
C SER A 158 25.20 -8.83 12.78
N TRP A 159 25.39 -8.99 11.47
CA TRP A 159 25.57 -7.92 10.49
C TRP A 159 24.25 -7.37 9.95
N GLY A 160 23.09 -7.74 10.50
CA GLY A 160 21.79 -7.18 10.15
C GLY A 160 20.81 -8.18 9.53
N ARG A 161 19.62 -7.68 9.18
CA ARG A 161 18.53 -8.43 8.58
C ARG A 161 18.23 -7.88 7.19
N LEU A 162 18.18 -8.76 6.20
CA LEU A 162 17.87 -8.41 4.82
C LEU A 162 16.58 -9.12 4.39
N ALA A 163 15.65 -8.34 3.85
CA ALA A 163 14.44 -8.83 3.24
C ALA A 163 14.35 -8.36 1.78
N ILE A 164 14.08 -9.26 0.86
CA ILE A 164 13.98 -8.99 -0.58
C ILE A 164 12.63 -9.50 -1.08
N GLY A 165 12.01 -8.79 -2.01
CA GLY A 165 10.78 -9.23 -2.63
C GLY A 165 10.32 -8.28 -3.72
N GLY A 166 9.00 -8.19 -3.88
CA GLY A 166 8.37 -7.37 -4.91
C GLY A 166 7.47 -6.30 -4.31
N SER A 167 7.38 -5.18 -5.00
CA SER A 167 6.51 -4.05 -4.67
C SER A 167 5.68 -3.64 -5.87
N VAL A 168 4.46 -3.20 -5.58
CA VAL A 168 3.62 -2.44 -6.49
C VAL A 168 3.74 -0.98 -6.09
N VAL A 169 4.05 -0.10 -7.04
CA VAL A 169 4.20 1.34 -6.82
C VAL A 169 3.18 2.09 -7.65
N GLY A 170 2.33 2.86 -6.98
CA GLY A 170 1.43 3.82 -7.61
C GLY A 170 2.00 5.21 -7.47
N LEU A 171 2.04 5.97 -8.56
CA LEU A 171 2.37 7.38 -8.58
C LEU A 171 1.23 8.16 -9.20
N ALA A 172 0.85 9.27 -8.57
CA ALA A 172 -0.12 10.21 -9.10
C ALA A 172 0.30 11.64 -8.74
N GLY A 173 0.22 12.56 -9.67
CA GLY A 173 0.60 13.94 -9.43
C GLY A 173 0.32 14.83 -10.61
N GLY A 174 0.59 16.11 -10.42
CA GLY A 174 0.45 17.11 -11.47
C GLY A 174 1.55 18.14 -11.36
N MET A 175 1.81 18.81 -12.48
CA MET A 175 2.72 19.93 -12.55
C MET A 175 2.04 21.09 -13.27
N TYR A 176 2.26 22.30 -12.76
CA TYR A 176 1.73 23.54 -13.31
C TYR A 176 2.87 24.47 -13.69
N SER A 177 2.88 24.97 -14.92
CA SER A 177 3.85 25.90 -15.47
C SER A 177 3.30 27.32 -15.48
N SER A 178 4.01 28.25 -14.87
CA SER A 178 3.60 29.67 -14.83
C SER A 178 3.86 30.43 -16.14
N ARG A 179 4.53 29.81 -17.12
CA ARG A 179 4.98 30.47 -18.36
C ARG A 179 4.38 29.86 -19.62
N ASN A 180 4.03 28.58 -19.60
CA ASN A 180 3.45 27.93 -20.77
C ASN A 180 1.93 28.22 -20.82
N GLY A 181 1.53 29.17 -21.65
CA GLY A 181 0.11 29.53 -21.83
C GLY A 181 -0.69 28.50 -22.64
N ASN A 182 -0.03 27.70 -23.49
CA ASN A 182 -0.71 26.68 -24.30
C ASN A 182 -1.01 25.42 -23.49
N ASN A 183 0.01 24.94 -22.76
CA ASN A 183 -0.06 23.77 -21.89
C ASN A 183 0.36 24.16 -20.45
N PRO A 184 -0.52 24.82 -19.69
CA PRO A 184 -0.19 25.29 -18.35
C PRO A 184 -0.08 24.16 -17.33
N GLY A 185 -0.62 22.97 -17.60
CA GLY A 185 -0.60 21.85 -16.67
C GLY A 185 -0.34 20.52 -17.35
N THR A 186 0.24 19.59 -16.61
CA THR A 186 0.39 18.18 -16.99
C THR A 186 0.04 17.29 -15.81
N LEU A 187 -0.41 16.08 -16.13
CA LEU A 187 -0.74 15.01 -15.19
C LEU A 187 0.33 13.92 -15.29
N ASP A 188 0.81 13.44 -14.16
CA ASP A 188 1.80 12.36 -14.04
C ASP A 188 1.16 11.23 -13.24
N MET A 189 0.83 10.13 -13.91
CA MET A 189 0.28 8.94 -13.27
C MET A 189 1.05 7.72 -13.74
N ALA A 190 1.39 6.82 -12.83
CA ALA A 190 1.97 5.54 -13.17
C ALA A 190 1.59 4.46 -12.16
N LEU A 191 1.57 3.22 -12.62
CA LEU A 191 1.44 2.03 -11.81
C LEU A 191 2.49 1.04 -12.27
N SER A 192 3.43 0.72 -11.39
CA SER A 192 4.55 -0.15 -11.70
C SER A 192 4.71 -1.27 -10.68
N VAL A 193 5.42 -2.31 -11.09
CA VAL A 193 5.84 -3.42 -10.27
C VAL A 193 7.33 -3.64 -10.44
N GLY A 194 8.00 -4.00 -9.36
CA GLY A 194 9.44 -4.22 -9.40
C GLY A 194 9.99 -4.78 -8.10
N PRO A 195 11.29 -5.09 -8.06
CA PRO A 195 11.94 -5.63 -6.90
C PRO A 195 12.17 -4.54 -5.87
N SER A 196 12.02 -4.93 -4.61
CA SER A 196 12.40 -4.11 -3.47
C SER A 196 13.23 -4.88 -2.47
N ALA A 197 14.07 -4.15 -1.75
CA ALA A 197 14.91 -4.65 -0.69
C ALA A 197 14.78 -3.76 0.54
N LEU A 198 14.66 -4.37 1.71
CA LEU A 198 14.71 -3.72 3.00
C LEU A 198 15.82 -4.35 3.83
N TYR A 199 16.79 -3.54 4.21
CA TYR A 199 17.86 -3.90 5.11
C TYR A 199 17.67 -3.18 6.45
N SER A 200 17.90 -3.89 7.55
CA SER A 200 17.85 -3.31 8.89
C SER A 200 19.01 -3.79 9.74
N LEU A 201 19.68 -2.89 10.45
CA LEU A 201 20.82 -3.19 11.30
C LEU A 201 20.65 -2.51 12.65
N ARG A 202 20.78 -3.27 13.73
CA ARG A 202 20.84 -2.73 15.09
C ARG A 202 22.31 -2.61 15.49
N PHE A 203 22.70 -1.42 15.93
CA PHE A 203 24.08 -1.13 16.34
C PHE A 203 24.08 -0.13 17.50
N GLY A 204 25.24 0.07 18.12
CA GLY A 204 25.39 0.97 19.27
C GLY A 204 25.38 0.25 20.62
N PRO A 205 25.69 0.99 21.70
CA PRO A 205 25.76 0.44 23.05
C PRO A 205 24.39 0.01 23.57
N ALA A 206 24.34 -0.92 24.53
CA ALA A 206 23.08 -1.42 25.10
C ALA A 206 22.17 -0.32 25.68
N ARG A 207 22.76 0.82 26.09
CA ARG A 207 22.04 2.00 26.61
C ARG A 207 21.36 2.83 25.52
N LEU A 208 21.83 2.74 24.27
CA LEU A 208 21.30 3.49 23.13
C LEU A 208 21.30 2.58 21.89
N PRO A 209 20.31 1.66 21.77
CA PRO A 209 20.23 0.76 20.64
C PRO A 209 19.75 1.52 19.39
N LEU A 210 20.67 1.84 18.49
CA LEU A 210 20.39 2.50 17.22
C LEU A 210 19.89 1.48 16.20
N LEU A 211 18.98 1.90 15.32
CA LEU A 211 18.46 1.05 14.25
C LEU A 211 18.57 1.77 12.90
N LEU A 212 19.46 1.27 12.05
CA LEU A 212 19.57 1.67 10.64
C LEU A 212 18.56 0.90 9.82
N LYS A 213 17.82 1.60 8.96
CA LYS A 213 16.94 1.05 7.92
C LYS A 213 17.43 1.56 6.57
N ALA A 214 17.43 0.70 5.58
CA ALA A 214 17.67 1.07 4.19
C ALA A 214 16.68 0.31 3.31
N TYR A 215 15.86 1.06 2.60
CA TYR A 215 14.88 0.56 1.65
C TYR A 215 15.27 1.02 0.25
N ALA A 216 15.28 0.08 -0.69
CA ALA A 216 15.55 0.34 -2.09
C ALA A 216 14.46 -0.28 -2.96
N HIS A 217 14.08 0.41 -4.03
CA HIS A 217 13.10 -0.04 -5.00
C HIS A 217 13.47 0.43 -6.41
N THR A 218 13.18 -0.40 -7.41
CA THR A 218 13.27 -0.05 -8.83
C THR A 218 12.10 -0.69 -9.58
N ASP A 219 11.62 -0.04 -10.63
CA ASP A 219 10.50 -0.54 -11.43
C ASP A 219 11.00 -1.45 -12.57
N LEU A 220 10.37 -2.60 -12.74
CA LEU A 220 10.63 -3.51 -13.85
C LEU A 220 9.59 -3.42 -14.95
N LEU A 221 8.32 -3.27 -14.58
CA LEU A 221 7.24 -3.23 -15.55
C LEU A 221 6.09 -2.40 -14.99
N GLY A 222 5.39 -1.68 -15.84
CA GLY A 222 4.25 -0.89 -15.39
C GLY A 222 3.51 -0.23 -16.53
N PHE A 223 2.64 0.68 -16.16
CA PHE A 223 1.90 1.54 -17.04
C PHE A 223 2.09 2.97 -16.58
N ALA A 224 2.31 3.89 -17.52
CA ALA A 224 2.33 5.31 -17.22
C ALA A 224 1.43 6.07 -18.19
N PHE A 225 0.83 7.12 -17.66
CA PHE A 225 0.11 8.10 -18.45
C PHE A 225 1.12 9.05 -19.12
N SER A 226 0.97 9.26 -20.42
CA SER A 226 1.74 10.25 -21.17
C SER A 226 0.83 10.94 -22.17
N GLN A 227 0.98 12.26 -22.32
CA GLN A 227 0.34 12.98 -23.42
C GLN A 227 0.96 12.58 -24.76
N GLU A 228 0.29 12.92 -25.85
CA GLU A 228 0.88 12.84 -27.19
C GLU A 228 1.68 14.12 -27.49
N PHE A 229 2.76 13.98 -28.26
CA PHE A 229 3.57 15.12 -28.65
C PHE A 229 2.76 16.07 -29.55
N GLY A 230 2.66 17.34 -29.16
CA GLY A 230 1.89 18.36 -29.87
C GLY A 230 0.42 18.47 -29.45
N GLU A 231 -0.07 17.57 -28.58
CA GLU A 231 -1.44 17.62 -28.06
C GLU A 231 -1.63 18.82 -27.12
N THR A 232 -2.66 19.61 -27.37
CA THR A 232 -3.02 20.73 -26.49
C THR A 232 -3.75 20.25 -25.24
N LEU A 233 -3.65 20.99 -24.14
CA LEU A 233 -4.43 20.70 -22.93
C LEU A 233 -5.94 20.66 -23.21
N TYR A 234 -6.41 21.44 -24.17
CA TYR A 234 -7.81 21.44 -24.61
C TYR A 234 -8.19 20.12 -25.28
N GLU A 235 -7.38 19.61 -26.21
CA GLU A 235 -7.62 18.32 -26.86
C GLU A 235 -7.61 17.16 -25.87
N LEU A 236 -6.70 17.21 -24.90
CA LEU A 236 -6.63 16.24 -23.82
C LEU A 236 -7.93 16.17 -23.01
N TYR A 237 -8.55 17.32 -22.73
CA TYR A 237 -9.74 17.42 -21.89
C TYR A 237 -11.05 17.15 -22.64
N TYR A 238 -11.19 17.66 -23.87
CA TYR A 238 -12.47 17.66 -24.59
C TYR A 238 -12.62 16.54 -25.63
N PHE A 239 -11.52 16.08 -26.25
CA PHE A 239 -11.60 15.17 -27.41
C PHE A 239 -10.94 13.79 -27.16
N GLY A 240 -10.10 13.68 -26.14
CA GLY A 240 -9.30 12.49 -25.87
C GLY A 240 -9.97 11.42 -24.99
N GLN A 241 -9.94 10.16 -25.42
CA GLN A 241 -10.20 9.02 -24.51
C GLN A 241 -8.98 8.77 -23.59
N PRO A 242 -9.10 8.86 -22.25
CA PRO A 242 -7.96 8.74 -21.33
C PRO A 242 -7.21 7.41 -21.45
N SER A 243 -7.90 6.33 -21.82
CA SER A 243 -7.34 4.98 -21.96
C SER A 243 -6.29 4.86 -23.07
N ARG A 244 -6.32 5.71 -24.10
CA ARG A 244 -5.35 5.68 -25.21
C ARG A 244 -3.97 6.23 -24.83
N ARG A 245 -3.87 6.91 -23.68
CA ARG A 245 -2.66 7.60 -23.20
C ARG A 245 -1.90 6.79 -22.14
N ILE A 246 -2.25 5.52 -21.99
CA ILE A 246 -1.61 4.60 -21.05
C ILE A 246 -0.61 3.76 -21.83
N TYR A 247 0.67 3.93 -21.51
CA TYR A 247 1.77 3.24 -22.19
C TYR A 247 2.46 2.28 -21.25
N LEU A 248 2.90 1.15 -21.80
CA LEU A 248 3.72 0.19 -21.08
C LEU A 248 5.09 0.80 -20.78
N THR A 249 5.48 0.79 -19.51
CA THR A 249 6.79 1.22 -19.04
C THR A 249 7.65 0.02 -18.67
N HIS A 250 8.93 0.10 -19.04
CA HIS A 250 9.96 -0.88 -18.72
C HIS A 250 11.30 -0.15 -18.51
N PRO A 251 12.35 -0.77 -17.94
CA PRO A 251 13.50 -0.04 -17.38
C PRO A 251 14.31 0.75 -18.42
N LEU A 252 14.29 0.32 -19.68
CA LEU A 252 14.98 1.04 -20.77
C LEU A 252 14.30 2.36 -21.13
N LYS A 253 12.95 2.42 -21.09
CA LYS A 253 12.18 3.64 -21.38
C LYS A 253 11.84 4.44 -20.14
N ALA A 254 11.77 3.78 -18.99
CA ALA A 254 11.34 4.37 -17.74
C ALA A 254 12.24 3.91 -16.57
N PRO A 255 13.54 4.26 -16.56
CA PRO A 255 14.40 3.87 -15.46
C PRO A 255 13.99 4.61 -14.19
N THR A 256 13.82 3.85 -13.11
CA THR A 256 13.48 4.40 -11.79
C THR A 256 14.38 3.84 -10.70
N GLY A 257 14.68 4.69 -9.72
CA GLY A 257 15.46 4.35 -8.56
C GLY A 257 14.90 5.10 -7.35
N PHE A 258 14.54 4.35 -6.32
CA PHE A 258 14.11 4.90 -5.05
C PHE A 258 14.98 4.32 -3.95
N PHE A 259 15.50 5.21 -3.11
CA PHE A 259 16.30 4.83 -1.96
C PHE A 259 15.88 5.67 -0.76
N LEU A 260 15.56 5.01 0.34
CA LEU A 260 15.19 5.62 1.60
C LEU A 260 16.06 4.98 2.68
N THR A 261 16.91 5.77 3.33
CA THR A 261 17.66 5.32 4.49
C THR A 261 17.30 6.15 5.71
N SER A 262 17.21 5.52 6.88
CA SER A 262 16.97 6.22 8.12
C SER A 262 17.64 5.55 9.31
N VAL A 263 17.98 6.36 10.30
CA VAL A 263 18.54 5.94 11.57
C VAL A 263 17.56 6.34 12.66
N ASP A 264 17.03 5.34 13.35
CA ASP A 264 16.18 5.48 14.51
C ASP A 264 17.06 5.56 15.77
N VAL A 265 16.91 6.65 16.52
CA VAL A 265 17.58 6.94 17.80
C VAL A 265 16.52 6.97 18.90
N PRO A 266 16.52 5.99 19.84
CA PRO A 266 15.62 6.03 20.98
C PRO A 266 16.14 7.05 22.00
N VAL A 267 15.71 8.31 21.88
CA VAL A 267 16.19 9.41 22.73
C VAL A 267 15.50 9.40 24.10
N LEU A 268 14.23 8.99 24.15
CA LEU A 268 13.41 8.91 25.36
C LEU A 268 12.68 7.55 25.41
N ASP A 269 12.25 7.13 26.60
CA ASP A 269 11.50 5.87 26.78
C ASP A 269 10.18 5.83 25.96
N TYR A 270 9.64 6.99 25.60
CA TYR A 270 8.38 7.13 24.89
C TYR A 270 8.54 7.55 23.42
N PHE A 271 9.73 7.92 22.98
CA PHE A 271 9.94 8.56 21.68
C PHE A 271 11.25 8.15 21.00
N THR A 272 11.13 7.71 19.75
CA THR A 272 12.25 7.42 18.88
C THR A 272 12.34 8.48 17.79
N LEU A 273 13.40 9.29 17.85
CA LEU A 273 13.71 10.24 16.79
C LEU A 273 14.25 9.47 15.59
N SER A 274 13.81 9.81 14.38
CA SER A 274 14.32 9.20 13.16
C SER A 274 14.88 10.28 12.25
N VAL A 275 16.13 10.12 11.82
CA VAL A 275 16.76 10.97 10.82
C VAL A 275 17.03 10.13 9.59
N GLY A 276 16.64 10.61 8.41
CA GLY A 276 16.78 9.86 7.18
C GLY A 276 17.15 10.71 5.98
N TYR A 277 17.42 10.01 4.90
CA TYR A 277 17.72 10.57 3.61
C TYR A 277 16.99 9.78 2.54
N ARG A 278 16.40 10.52 1.59
CA ARG A 278 15.64 9.97 0.48
C ARG A 278 16.22 10.45 -0.83
N TRP A 279 16.44 9.51 -1.73
CA TRP A 279 16.76 9.74 -3.13
C TRP A 279 15.67 9.14 -4.00
N ASP A 280 15.07 9.96 -4.85
CA ASP A 280 14.07 9.53 -5.83
C ASP A 280 14.53 9.98 -7.22
N TYR A 281 14.69 9.02 -8.12
CA TYR A 281 15.04 9.23 -9.50
C TYR A 281 14.04 8.51 -10.39
N ARG A 282 13.48 9.23 -11.35
CA ARG A 282 12.62 8.68 -12.38
C ARG A 282 12.83 9.44 -13.68
N ARG A 283 13.01 8.71 -14.76
CA ARG A 283 12.97 9.26 -16.12
C ARG A 283 11.98 8.44 -16.93
N THR A 284 11.28 9.06 -17.85
CA THR A 284 10.32 8.42 -18.76
C THR A 284 10.46 9.02 -20.15
N GLU A 285 10.57 8.15 -21.14
CA GLU A 285 10.61 8.49 -22.57
C GLU A 285 9.45 7.79 -23.27
N LEU A 286 8.34 8.51 -23.42
CA LEU A 286 7.08 8.01 -23.94
C LEU A 286 6.56 9.00 -24.98
N ASN A 287 6.10 8.52 -26.14
CA ASN A 287 5.54 9.37 -27.22
C ASN A 287 6.41 10.57 -27.63
N HIS A 288 7.73 10.41 -27.72
CA HIS A 288 8.66 11.52 -28.00
C HIS A 288 8.66 12.64 -26.94
N LEU A 289 8.00 12.41 -25.80
CA LEU A 289 8.11 13.23 -24.62
C LEU A 289 9.13 12.63 -23.66
N SER A 290 10.00 13.49 -23.16
CA SER A 290 10.97 13.15 -22.13
C SER A 290 10.59 13.89 -20.86
N ALA A 291 10.32 13.13 -19.81
CA ALA A 291 10.15 13.65 -18.47
C ALA A 291 11.18 13.03 -17.54
N TYR A 292 11.78 13.83 -16.68
CA TYR A 292 12.67 13.34 -15.65
C TYR A 292 12.47 14.12 -14.35
N ARG A 293 12.59 13.39 -13.25
CA ARG A 293 12.57 13.90 -11.88
C ARG A 293 13.75 13.31 -11.14
N HIS A 294 14.50 14.17 -10.49
CA HIS A 294 15.63 13.78 -9.66
C HIS A 294 15.59 14.58 -8.38
N GLN A 295 15.44 13.89 -7.26
CA GLN A 295 15.09 14.47 -5.98
C GLN A 295 15.99 13.92 -4.88
N HIS A 296 16.39 14.81 -3.99
CA HIS A 296 17.13 14.51 -2.77
C HIS A 296 16.44 15.21 -1.61
N SER A 297 16.07 14.48 -0.57
CA SER A 297 15.40 15.04 0.61
C SER A 297 16.06 14.55 1.89
N LEU A 298 16.35 15.47 2.81
CA LEU A 298 16.67 15.13 4.19
C LEU A 298 15.34 14.95 4.94
N LEU A 299 15.26 13.91 5.76
CA LEU A 299 14.06 13.53 6.50
C LEU A 299 14.32 13.61 8.00
N ILE A 300 13.40 14.22 8.74
CA ILE A 300 13.38 14.22 10.19
C ILE A 300 11.98 13.77 10.61
N GLY A 301 11.92 12.82 11.53
CA GLY A 301 10.69 12.13 11.83
C GLY A 301 10.65 11.44 13.16
N VAL A 302 9.54 10.75 13.38
CA VAL A 302 9.22 10.04 14.61
C VAL A 302 8.87 8.61 14.26
N THR A 303 9.52 7.68 14.93
CA THR A 303 9.21 6.25 14.83
C THR A 303 8.43 5.80 16.06
N THR A 304 7.26 5.21 15.83
CA THR A 304 6.39 4.66 16.87
C THR A 304 6.13 3.19 16.61
N LYS A 305 6.04 2.42 17.70
CA LYS A 305 5.68 1.01 17.66
C LYS A 305 4.24 0.87 18.10
N ILE A 306 3.36 0.59 17.14
CA ILE A 306 1.94 0.37 17.41
C ILE A 306 1.78 -1.09 17.83
N LEU A 307 1.50 -1.27 19.12
CA LEU A 307 1.05 -2.53 19.65
C LEU A 307 -0.44 -2.69 19.33
N PRO A 308 -0.86 -3.90 18.96
CA PRO A 308 -2.27 -4.10 18.71
C PRO A 308 -3.06 -4.15 20.01
N LEU A 309 -4.23 -3.52 20.01
CA LEU A 309 -5.15 -3.56 21.13
C LEU A 309 -6.03 -4.83 21.01
N GLU A 310 -5.82 -5.77 21.91
CA GLU A 310 -6.46 -7.10 21.84
C GLU A 310 -7.80 -7.17 22.60
N GLY A 311 -8.14 -6.16 23.43
CA GLY A 311 -9.43 -6.04 24.11
C GLY A 311 -9.78 -7.30 24.93
N ARG A 312 -11.01 -7.82 24.80
CA ARG A 312 -11.48 -9.06 25.47
C ARG A 312 -10.55 -10.28 25.30
N ARG A 313 -9.64 -10.29 24.32
CA ARG A 313 -8.66 -11.37 24.12
C ARG A 313 -7.57 -11.42 25.21
N ALA A 314 -7.17 -10.28 25.77
CA ALA A 314 -6.14 -10.23 26.81
C ALA A 314 -6.62 -10.82 28.15
N ALA A 315 -7.93 -10.75 28.42
CA ALA A 315 -8.53 -11.29 29.63
C ALA A 315 -8.56 -12.84 29.63
N ASP A 316 -8.78 -13.46 28.47
CA ASP A 316 -8.82 -14.93 28.35
C ASP A 316 -7.42 -15.57 28.30
N ASP A 317 -6.46 -14.95 27.61
CA ASP A 317 -5.11 -15.51 27.42
C ASP A 317 -4.15 -15.23 28.61
N HIS A 318 -4.45 -14.23 29.45
CA HIS A 318 -3.62 -13.82 30.61
C HIS A 318 -4.45 -13.72 31.90
N SER A 319 -5.37 -14.67 32.11
CA SER A 319 -6.32 -14.70 33.24
C SER A 319 -5.68 -14.76 34.65
N THR A 320 -4.35 -14.83 34.77
CA THR A 320 -3.63 -14.90 36.05
C THR A 320 -2.80 -13.65 36.39
N LEU A 321 -2.78 -12.61 35.53
CA LEU A 321 -1.94 -11.42 35.75
C LEU A 321 -2.71 -10.10 35.96
N VAL A 322 -4.03 -10.14 36.16
CA VAL A 322 -4.80 -8.95 36.55
C VAL A 322 -5.61 -9.29 37.80
N PRO A 323 -5.29 -8.70 38.96
CA PRO A 323 -6.13 -8.83 40.15
C PRO A 323 -7.22 -7.75 40.17
N PHE A 324 -7.92 -7.49 39.06
CA PHE A 324 -9.12 -6.63 39.01
C PHE A 324 -10.02 -7.02 37.83
#